data_AF-A0A1I8AK96-F1
#
_entry.id   AF-A0A1I8AK96-F1
#
_cell.length_a   1.000
_cell.length_b   1.000
_cell.length_c   1.000
_cell.angle_alpha   90.00
_cell.angle_beta   90.00
_cell.angle_gamma   90.00
#
_symmetry.space_group_name_H-M   'P 1'
#
loop_
_entity.id
_entity.type
_entity.pdbx_description
1 polymer ?
#
loop_
_entity_poly.entity_id
_entity_poly.type
_entity_poly.pdbx_seq_one_letter_code
_entity_poly.pdbx_strand_id
1 'polypeptide(L)'
;MVKYDTMRLPKKAAKVKNKATAPVQITAEQLLLEAKERELEISAPPPRIKITDPEELAEFNHKRRKEFEDNVSKNRLQLANWVKYAKWEESIGEVQRSRSIFERALEVDHLNIATWLQYAEMEMRNKQVNHARNIFDRAVIILPRATQLWLKYTYMEELIENVPGARQVLERWMAWEPDQQAWQTYINFELRYGEIDRAREVWQNFLKVHSHDPQLWIRYARFEEKHGNAQNARNAYEQAMDYFQDDMDEKLLIAFAQFEERKKEHERARIIYKYALDHLPAEKTAEVYKHYMAHERMI
;
A
#
# COMPACT_ATOMS: atom_id res chain seq x y z
N MET A 1 -74.21 21.46 -60.68
CA MET A 1 -74.16 20.38 -59.66
C MET A 1 -73.44 19.18 -60.25
N VAL A 2 -72.16 18.99 -59.94
CA VAL A 2 -71.39 17.81 -60.33
C VAL A 2 -71.01 17.11 -59.02
N LYS A 3 -71.51 15.87 -58.84
CA LYS A 3 -71.31 15.07 -57.63
C LYS A 3 -69.88 14.56 -57.62
N TYR A 4 -69.08 14.96 -56.62
CA TYR A 4 -67.79 14.37 -56.35
C TYR A 4 -68.01 12.99 -55.74
N ASP A 5 -67.65 11.95 -56.51
CA ASP A 5 -67.67 10.56 -56.06
C ASP A 5 -66.48 10.33 -55.12
N THR A 6 -66.75 10.19 -53.82
CA THR A 6 -65.72 9.95 -52.80
C THR A 6 -65.23 8.51 -52.93
N MET A 7 -64.13 8.28 -53.64
CA MET A 7 -63.42 7.00 -53.62
C MET A 7 -62.93 6.71 -52.19
N ARG A 8 -63.64 5.83 -51.48
CA ARG A 8 -63.16 5.26 -50.21
C ARG A 8 -61.97 4.36 -50.48
N LEU A 9 -60.80 4.71 -49.95
CA LEU A 9 -59.65 3.81 -49.86
C LEU A 9 -60.08 2.48 -49.19
N PRO A 10 -59.67 1.31 -49.72
CA PRO A 10 -60.09 0.03 -49.16
C PRO A 10 -59.54 -0.09 -47.74
N LYS A 11 -60.41 -0.45 -46.79
CA LYS A 11 -60.00 -0.79 -45.42
C LYS A 11 -58.93 -1.88 -45.52
N LYS A 12 -57.71 -1.63 -45.03
CA LYS A 12 -56.63 -2.64 -45.00
C LYS A 12 -57.21 -3.95 -44.46
N ALA A 13 -57.30 -4.96 -45.32
CA ALA A 13 -57.82 -6.27 -44.93
C ALA A 13 -57.07 -6.75 -43.69
N ALA A 14 -57.80 -7.21 -42.66
CA ALA A 14 -57.18 -7.72 -41.44
C ALA A 14 -56.29 -8.91 -41.82
N LYS A 15 -54.97 -8.72 -41.75
CA LYS A 15 -53.98 -9.77 -42.04
C LYS A 15 -54.28 -10.95 -41.11
N VAL A 16 -54.72 -12.08 -41.66
CA VAL A 16 -54.95 -13.31 -40.90
C VAL A 16 -53.62 -13.72 -40.28
N LYS A 17 -53.48 -13.60 -38.96
CA LYS A 17 -52.25 -13.97 -38.25
C LYS A 17 -52.21 -15.48 -38.09
N ASN A 18 -51.14 -16.11 -38.55
CA ASN A 18 -50.89 -17.51 -38.27
C ASN A 18 -50.60 -17.68 -36.77
N LYS A 19 -51.33 -18.59 -36.10
CA LYS A 19 -51.18 -18.91 -34.67
C LYS A 19 -50.38 -20.19 -34.41
N ALA A 20 -49.73 -20.74 -35.44
CA ALA A 20 -48.80 -21.86 -35.28
C ALA A 20 -47.66 -21.50 -34.30
N THR A 21 -47.12 -22.50 -33.62
CA THR A 21 -46.00 -22.32 -32.69
C THR A 21 -44.77 -21.80 -33.44
N ALA A 22 -44.13 -20.77 -32.89
CA ALA A 22 -42.90 -20.23 -33.47
C ALA A 22 -41.75 -21.23 -33.31
N PRO A 23 -40.87 -21.40 -34.33
CA PRO A 23 -39.74 -22.33 -34.26
C PRO A 23 -38.66 -21.87 -33.27
N VAL A 24 -38.54 -20.55 -33.04
CA VAL A 24 -37.65 -19.95 -32.05
C VAL A 24 -38.50 -19.25 -31.01
N GLN A 25 -38.34 -19.63 -29.75
CA GLN A 25 -38.98 -18.97 -28.62
C GLN A 25 -38.08 -17.82 -28.17
N ILE A 26 -38.65 -16.63 -28.06
CA ILE A 26 -37.92 -15.45 -27.58
C ILE A 26 -37.53 -15.69 -26.13
N THR A 27 -36.23 -15.72 -25.86
CA THR A 27 -35.69 -15.88 -24.51
C THR A 27 -35.46 -14.51 -23.86
N ALA A 28 -35.40 -14.48 -22.52
CA ALA A 28 -35.08 -13.25 -21.79
C ALA A 28 -33.69 -12.71 -22.17
N GLU A 29 -32.72 -13.59 -22.44
CA GLU A 29 -31.38 -13.23 -22.89
C GLU A 29 -31.40 -12.48 -24.22
N GLN A 30 -32.19 -12.94 -25.19
CA GLN A 30 -32.31 -12.29 -26.50
C GLN A 30 -32.88 -10.87 -26.37
N LEU A 31 -33.86 -10.68 -25.49
CA LEU A 31 -34.43 -9.35 -25.21
C LEU A 31 -33.41 -8.41 -24.56
N LEU A 32 -32.58 -8.92 -23.63
CA LEU A 32 -31.53 -8.14 -22.98
C LEU A 32 -30.41 -7.77 -23.95
N LEU A 33 -30.05 -8.68 -24.85
CA LEU A 33 -29.02 -8.44 -25.87
C LEU A 33 -29.48 -7.39 -26.89
N GLU A 34 -30.70 -7.51 -27.38
CA GLU A 34 -31.29 -6.50 -28.28
C GLU A 34 -31.46 -5.14 -27.57
N ALA A 35 -31.83 -5.13 -26.29
CA ALA A 35 -31.92 -3.90 -25.51
C ALA A 35 -30.55 -3.22 -25.34
N LYS A 36 -29.49 -4.01 -25.12
CA LYS A 36 -28.11 -3.51 -25.03
C LYS A 36 -27.60 -2.96 -26.35
N GLU A 37 -27.83 -3.67 -27.46
CA GLU A 37 -27.40 -3.26 -28.81
C GLU A 37 -28.04 -1.95 -29.28
N ARG A 38 -29.22 -1.61 -28.77
CA ARG A 38 -29.87 -0.34 -29.10
C ARG A 38 -29.15 0.88 -28.51
N GLU A 39 -28.28 0.69 -27.51
CA GLU A 39 -27.38 1.71 -26.93
C GLU A 39 -28.06 3.08 -26.70
N LEU A 40 -29.35 3.11 -26.36
CA LEU A 40 -30.17 4.34 -26.36
C LEU A 40 -29.69 5.39 -25.36
N GLU A 41 -28.96 4.97 -24.33
CA GLU A 41 -28.41 5.83 -23.28
C GLU A 41 -26.96 6.28 -23.57
N ILE A 42 -26.30 5.72 -24.59
CA ILE A 42 -24.94 6.09 -24.95
C ILE A 42 -25.00 7.34 -25.83
N SER A 43 -24.67 8.49 -25.24
CA SER A 43 -24.46 9.71 -26.02
C SER A 43 -23.32 9.50 -27.02
N ALA A 44 -23.54 9.92 -28.26
CA ALA A 44 -22.48 9.99 -29.25
C ALA A 44 -21.28 10.79 -28.70
N PRO A 45 -20.03 10.36 -28.97
CA PRO A 45 -18.86 11.10 -28.52
C PRO A 45 -18.81 12.49 -29.18
N PRO A 46 -18.28 13.50 -28.50
CA PRO A 46 -18.16 14.84 -29.07
C PRO A 46 -17.26 14.83 -30.33
N PRO A 47 -17.51 15.73 -31.30
CA PRO A 47 -16.70 15.82 -32.51
C PRO A 47 -15.24 16.18 -32.17
N ARG A 48 -14.29 15.62 -32.92
CA ARG A 48 -12.86 15.92 -32.75
C ARG A 48 -12.56 17.31 -33.33
N ILE A 49 -12.38 18.29 -32.46
CA ILE A 49 -11.96 19.66 -32.82
C ILE A 49 -10.43 19.71 -32.76
N LYS A 50 -9.79 20.17 -33.84
CA LYS A 50 -8.35 20.45 -33.86
C LYS A 50 -8.15 21.89 -33.42
N ILE A 51 -7.36 22.11 -32.39
CA ILE A 51 -7.03 23.43 -31.86
C ILE A 51 -5.83 23.95 -32.65
N THR A 52 -5.97 25.07 -33.37
CA THR A 52 -4.88 25.64 -34.16
C THR A 52 -4.26 26.86 -33.49
N ASP A 53 -5.07 27.66 -32.81
CA ASP A 53 -4.63 28.95 -32.29
C ASP A 53 -4.45 28.94 -30.76
N PRO A 54 -3.52 29.74 -30.21
CA PRO A 54 -3.31 29.84 -28.77
C PRO A 54 -4.54 30.41 -28.04
N GLU A 55 -5.33 31.24 -28.71
CA GLU A 55 -6.59 31.78 -28.19
C GLU A 55 -7.66 30.69 -28.06
N GLU A 56 -7.80 29.83 -29.08
CA GLU A 56 -8.69 28.66 -29.03
C GLU A 56 -8.27 27.68 -27.92
N LEU A 57 -6.96 27.49 -27.71
CA LEU A 57 -6.43 26.68 -26.61
C LEU A 57 -6.80 27.29 -25.25
N ALA A 58 -6.71 28.63 -25.12
CA ALA A 58 -7.08 29.33 -23.90
C ALA A 58 -8.59 29.21 -23.61
N GLU A 59 -9.44 29.33 -24.63
CA GLU A 59 -10.89 29.16 -24.48
C GLU A 59 -11.25 27.71 -24.11
N PHE A 60 -10.62 26.73 -24.75
CA PHE A 60 -10.76 25.32 -24.39
C PHE A 60 -10.36 25.07 -22.93
N ASN A 61 -9.20 25.58 -22.51
CA ASN A 61 -8.73 25.47 -21.14
C ASN A 61 -9.68 26.17 -20.17
N HIS A 62 -10.20 27.35 -20.51
CA HIS A 62 -11.17 28.07 -19.68
C HIS A 62 -12.48 27.28 -19.50
N LYS A 63 -13.03 26.72 -20.59
CA LYS A 63 -14.24 25.90 -20.54
C LYS A 63 -14.04 24.66 -19.67
N ARG A 64 -12.92 23.95 -19.84
CA ARG A 64 -12.57 22.78 -19.02
C ARG A 64 -12.37 23.13 -17.56
N ARG A 65 -11.69 24.24 -17.25
CA ARG A 65 -11.54 24.73 -15.86
C ARG A 65 -12.89 24.99 -15.21
N LYS A 66 -13.79 25.66 -15.93
CA LYS A 66 -15.15 25.91 -15.44
C LYS A 66 -15.89 24.60 -15.14
N GLU A 67 -15.82 23.60 -16.02
CA GLU A 67 -16.39 22.27 -15.76
C GLU A 67 -15.83 21.64 -14.48
N PHE A 68 -14.52 21.71 -14.27
CA PHE A 68 -13.89 21.18 -13.05
C PHE A 68 -14.27 21.96 -11.79
N GLU A 69 -14.25 23.29 -11.82
CA GLU A 69 -14.65 24.13 -10.69
C GLU A 69 -16.13 23.94 -10.35
N ASP A 70 -17.02 23.82 -11.33
CA ASP A 70 -18.43 23.52 -11.10
C ASP A 70 -18.61 22.15 -10.45
N ASN A 71 -17.84 21.14 -10.88
CA ASN A 71 -17.88 19.79 -10.29
C ASN A 71 -17.32 19.76 -8.86
N VAL A 72 -16.24 20.47 -8.62
CA VAL A 72 -15.62 20.60 -7.29
C VAL A 72 -16.53 21.39 -6.35
N SER A 73 -17.20 22.44 -6.85
CA SER A 73 -18.17 23.22 -6.09
C SER A 73 -19.39 22.38 -5.69
N LYS A 74 -19.95 21.60 -6.63
CA LYS A 74 -21.08 20.70 -6.35
C LYS A 74 -20.71 19.59 -5.35
N ASN A 75 -19.54 18.98 -5.53
CA ASN A 75 -19.10 17.81 -4.76
C ASN A 75 -17.79 18.09 -4.02
N ARG A 76 -17.79 19.07 -3.11
CA ARG A 76 -16.59 19.56 -2.43
C ARG A 76 -15.80 18.48 -1.68
N LEU A 77 -16.50 17.53 -1.05
CA LEU A 77 -15.90 16.46 -0.26
C LEU A 77 -15.29 15.33 -1.12
N GLN A 78 -15.62 15.27 -2.41
CA GLN A 78 -15.13 14.21 -3.28
C GLN A 78 -13.73 14.54 -3.80
N LEU A 79 -12.70 14.16 -3.02
CA LEU A 79 -11.28 14.41 -3.32
C LEU A 79 -10.82 13.85 -4.66
N ALA A 80 -11.51 12.83 -5.20
CA ALA A 80 -11.24 12.33 -6.54
C ALA A 80 -11.41 13.41 -7.63
N ASN A 81 -12.35 14.35 -7.47
CA ASN A 81 -12.57 15.42 -8.44
C ASN A 81 -11.43 16.44 -8.39
N TRP A 82 -10.96 16.76 -7.18
CA TRP A 82 -9.78 17.60 -6.97
C TRP A 82 -8.52 17.00 -7.60
N VAL A 83 -8.26 15.71 -7.35
CA VAL A 83 -7.10 15.00 -7.93
C VAL A 83 -7.19 14.95 -9.46
N LYS A 84 -8.36 14.69 -10.03
CA LYS A 84 -8.56 14.72 -11.49
C LYS A 84 -8.29 16.11 -12.07
N TYR A 85 -8.76 17.16 -11.41
CA TYR A 85 -8.54 18.53 -11.83
C TYR A 85 -7.05 18.91 -11.79
N ALA A 86 -6.37 18.58 -10.68
CA ALA A 86 -4.95 18.83 -10.51
C ALA A 86 -4.08 18.08 -11.53
N LYS A 87 -4.39 16.81 -11.83
CA LYS A 87 -3.71 16.03 -12.87
C LYS A 87 -3.92 16.60 -14.27
N TRP A 88 -5.09 17.19 -14.53
CA TRP A 88 -5.35 17.84 -15.81
C TRP A 88 -4.52 19.13 -15.98
N GLU A 89 -4.43 19.99 -14.95
CA GLU A 89 -3.52 21.16 -15.01
C GLU A 89 -2.05 20.74 -15.10
N GLU A 90 -1.65 19.63 -14.45
CA GLU A 90 -0.31 19.02 -14.61
C GLU A 90 -0.07 18.62 -16.07
N SER A 91 -1.06 18.01 -16.75
CA SER A 91 -0.92 17.60 -18.15
C SER A 91 -0.76 18.77 -19.13
N ILE A 92 -1.22 19.97 -18.75
CA ILE A 92 -1.04 21.21 -19.51
C ILE A 92 0.33 21.84 -19.24
N GLY A 93 1.02 21.42 -18.17
CA GLY A 93 2.28 22.00 -17.70
C GLY A 93 2.10 23.17 -16.72
N GLU A 94 0.86 23.47 -16.33
CA GLU A 94 0.51 24.54 -15.38
C GLU A 94 0.65 24.07 -13.93
N VAL A 95 1.87 23.68 -13.54
CA VAL A 95 2.17 23.08 -12.23
C VAL A 95 1.78 24.01 -11.08
N GLN A 96 1.94 25.33 -11.24
CA GLN A 96 1.60 26.29 -10.19
C GLN A 96 0.11 26.31 -9.87
N ARG A 97 -0.76 26.13 -10.87
CA ARG A 97 -2.20 25.99 -10.65
C ARG A 97 -2.52 24.66 -10.00
N SER A 98 -1.87 23.59 -10.44
CA SER A 98 -2.01 22.27 -9.83
C SER A 98 -1.68 22.29 -8.33
N ARG A 99 -0.61 22.99 -7.93
CA ARG A 99 -0.27 23.25 -6.51
C ARG A 99 -1.40 23.95 -5.76
N SER A 100 -1.94 25.03 -6.32
CA SER A 100 -3.06 25.76 -5.71
C SER A 100 -4.29 24.87 -5.52
N ILE A 101 -4.58 23.98 -6.48
CA ILE A 101 -5.69 23.03 -6.39
C ILE A 101 -5.44 21.98 -5.30
N PHE A 102 -4.21 21.44 -5.19
CA PHE A 102 -3.87 20.50 -4.14
C PHE A 102 -3.92 21.14 -2.74
N GLU A 103 -3.41 22.35 -2.56
CA GLU A 103 -3.51 23.07 -1.28
C GLU A 103 -4.98 23.34 -0.91
N ARG A 104 -5.82 23.78 -1.87
CA ARG A 104 -7.27 23.90 -1.66
C ARG A 104 -7.91 22.56 -1.30
N ALA A 105 -7.49 21.46 -1.91
CA ALA A 105 -8.00 20.13 -1.60
C ALA A 105 -7.62 19.69 -0.17
N LEU A 106 -6.40 20.02 0.27
CA LEU A 106 -5.93 19.77 1.63
C LEU A 106 -6.63 20.67 2.66
N GLU A 107 -7.04 21.89 2.31
CA GLU A 107 -7.90 22.72 3.17
C GLU A 107 -9.29 22.09 3.37
N VAL A 108 -9.80 21.33 2.40
CA VAL A 108 -11.06 20.59 2.57
C VAL A 108 -10.87 19.37 3.47
N ASP A 109 -9.85 18.55 3.19
CA ASP A 109 -9.53 17.37 3.97
C ASP A 109 -8.02 17.13 4.00
N HIS A 110 -7.40 17.59 5.08
CA HIS A 110 -5.97 17.43 5.35
C HIS A 110 -5.62 16.04 5.90
N LEU A 111 -6.61 15.20 6.25
CA LEU A 111 -6.38 13.87 6.80
C LEU A 111 -6.29 12.80 5.71
N ASN A 112 -6.74 13.10 4.49
CA ASN A 112 -6.67 12.15 3.40
C ASN A 112 -5.22 11.93 2.91
N ILE A 113 -4.67 10.78 3.27
CA ILE A 113 -3.32 10.33 2.88
C ILE A 113 -3.16 10.31 1.36
N ALA A 114 -4.18 9.90 0.61
CA ALA A 114 -4.09 9.79 -0.84
C ALA A 114 -3.85 11.15 -1.51
N THR A 115 -4.45 12.24 -1.00
CA THR A 115 -4.23 13.59 -1.54
C THR A 115 -2.78 14.02 -1.35
N TRP A 116 -2.21 13.82 -0.15
CA TRP A 116 -0.81 14.11 0.13
C TRP A 116 0.15 13.33 -0.78
N LEU A 117 -0.11 12.03 -0.97
CA LEU A 117 0.71 11.19 -1.85
C LEU A 117 0.63 11.65 -3.31
N GLN A 118 -0.57 11.94 -3.82
CA GLN A 118 -0.71 12.43 -5.20
C GLN A 118 -0.04 13.79 -5.41
N TYR A 119 -0.10 14.67 -4.40
CA TYR A 119 0.54 15.98 -4.47
C TYR A 119 2.08 15.87 -4.49
N ALA A 120 2.65 15.07 -3.58
CA ALA A 120 4.09 14.85 -3.56
C ALA A 120 4.58 14.12 -4.83
N GLU A 121 3.83 13.13 -5.32
CA GLU A 121 4.13 12.42 -6.58
C GLU A 121 4.11 13.34 -7.79
N MET A 122 3.23 14.34 -7.82
CA MET A 122 3.20 15.37 -8.87
C MET A 122 4.47 16.23 -8.85
N GLU A 123 4.92 16.71 -7.68
CA GLU A 123 6.16 17.49 -7.59
C GLU A 123 7.39 16.65 -7.98
N MET A 124 7.41 15.37 -7.60
CA MET A 124 8.47 14.43 -8.00
C MET A 124 8.54 14.25 -9.52
N ARG A 125 7.39 14.06 -10.20
CA ARG A 125 7.34 13.94 -11.67
C ARG A 125 7.87 15.20 -12.37
N ASN A 126 7.56 16.37 -11.81
CA ASN A 126 8.02 17.66 -12.32
C ASN A 126 9.45 18.04 -11.90
N LYS A 127 10.20 17.11 -11.26
CA LYS A 127 11.59 17.29 -10.79
C LYS A 127 11.76 18.39 -9.74
N GLN A 128 10.69 18.74 -9.01
CA GLN A 128 10.69 19.78 -7.99
C GLN A 128 10.94 19.16 -6.60
N VAL A 129 12.17 18.71 -6.37
CA VAL A 129 12.56 17.93 -5.19
C VAL A 129 12.32 18.68 -3.87
N ASN A 130 12.71 19.95 -3.80
CA ASN A 130 12.57 20.74 -2.56
C ASN A 130 11.09 20.96 -2.17
N HIS A 131 10.21 21.11 -3.17
CA HIS A 131 8.78 21.22 -2.93
C HIS A 131 8.22 19.89 -2.43
N ALA A 132 8.61 18.77 -3.05
CA ALA A 132 8.23 17.43 -2.59
C ALA A 132 8.68 17.17 -1.14
N ARG A 133 9.90 17.54 -0.75
CA ARG A 133 10.39 17.46 0.63
C ARG A 133 9.51 18.24 1.61
N ASN A 134 9.23 19.51 1.30
CA ASN A 134 8.39 20.34 2.16
C ASN A 134 6.97 19.77 2.33
N ILE A 135 6.43 19.16 1.27
CA ILE A 135 5.12 18.50 1.32
C ILE A 135 5.18 17.26 2.21
N PHE A 136 6.18 16.39 2.04
CA PHE A 136 6.33 15.21 2.88
C PHE A 136 6.60 15.56 4.35
N ASP A 137 7.43 16.57 4.63
CA ASP A 137 7.67 17.04 6.00
C ASP A 137 6.38 17.53 6.66
N ARG A 138 5.58 18.34 5.95
CA ARG A 138 4.26 18.77 6.44
C ARG A 138 3.33 17.57 6.65
N ALA A 139 3.26 16.65 5.69
CA ALA A 139 2.37 15.50 5.73
C ALA A 139 2.66 14.60 6.94
N VAL A 140 3.94 14.36 7.20
CA VAL A 140 4.42 13.56 8.32
C VAL A 140 4.15 14.21 9.68
N ILE A 141 4.26 15.54 9.78
CA ILE A 141 3.92 16.28 11.01
C ILE A 141 2.42 16.19 11.32
N ILE A 142 1.56 16.30 10.28
CA ILE A 142 0.10 16.26 10.45
C ILE A 142 -0.39 14.81 10.69
N LEU A 143 0.19 13.84 9.98
CA LEU A 143 -0.22 12.44 9.98
C LEU A 143 0.93 11.50 10.37
N PRO A 144 1.46 11.58 11.61
CA PRO A 144 2.62 10.78 12.02
C PRO A 144 2.34 9.27 12.07
N ARG A 145 1.07 8.86 12.24
CA ARG A 145 0.69 7.43 12.27
C ARG A 145 0.54 6.80 10.88
N ALA A 146 0.61 7.60 9.80
CA ALA A 146 0.42 7.11 8.45
C ALA A 146 1.74 6.55 7.88
N THR A 147 1.99 5.25 8.10
CA THR A 147 3.18 4.51 7.61
C THR A 147 3.45 4.73 6.11
N GLN A 148 2.41 4.84 5.29
CA GLN A 148 2.55 5.05 3.84
C GLN A 148 3.30 6.34 3.47
N LEU A 149 3.11 7.42 4.25
CA LEU A 149 3.79 8.70 4.02
C LEU A 149 5.29 8.58 4.31
N TRP A 150 5.63 7.97 5.45
CA TRP A 150 7.02 7.73 5.83
C TRP A 150 7.76 6.88 4.83
N LEU A 151 7.16 5.76 4.39
CA LEU A 151 7.76 4.87 3.40
C LEU A 151 8.00 5.57 2.05
N LYS A 152 7.05 6.39 1.60
CA LYS A 152 7.20 7.14 0.35
C LYS A 152 8.23 8.25 0.48
N TYR A 153 8.32 8.89 1.65
CA TYR A 153 9.30 9.93 1.90
C TYR A 153 10.73 9.37 1.95
N THR A 154 10.94 8.26 2.67
CA THR A 154 12.26 7.61 2.74
C THR A 154 12.68 7.04 1.39
N TYR A 155 11.74 6.46 0.63
CA TYR A 155 11.98 6.02 -0.74
C TYR A 155 12.37 7.19 -1.67
N MET A 156 11.73 8.35 -1.52
CA MET A 156 12.11 9.54 -2.28
C MET A 156 13.54 9.99 -1.97
N GLU A 157 13.93 10.07 -0.69
CA GLU A 157 15.31 10.45 -0.33
C GLU A 157 16.33 9.41 -0.81
N GLU A 158 15.97 8.11 -0.79
CA GLU A 158 16.80 7.03 -1.35
C GLU A 158 16.96 7.17 -2.88
N LEU A 159 15.91 7.53 -3.61
CA LEU A 159 15.97 7.79 -5.06
C LEU A 159 16.85 9.01 -5.42
N ILE A 160 16.94 10.00 -4.52
CA ILE A 160 17.82 11.16 -4.67
C ILE A 160 19.26 10.84 -4.24
N GLU A 161 19.50 9.63 -3.74
CA GLU A 161 20.77 9.17 -3.17
C GLU A 161 21.19 9.96 -1.91
N ASN A 162 20.25 10.62 -1.24
CA ASN A 162 20.47 11.34 0.01
C ASN A 162 20.34 10.39 1.21
N VAL A 163 21.33 9.50 1.37
CA VAL A 163 21.35 8.50 2.45
C VAL A 163 21.28 9.15 3.85
N PRO A 164 22.00 10.25 4.16
CA PRO A 164 21.90 10.89 5.47
C PRO A 164 20.50 11.47 5.74
N GLY A 165 19.85 12.06 4.73
CA GLY A 165 18.48 12.55 4.85
C GLY A 165 17.48 11.42 5.08
N ALA A 166 17.58 10.33 4.32
CA ALA A 166 16.73 9.16 4.51
C ALA A 166 16.85 8.60 5.95
N ARG A 167 18.07 8.55 6.50
CA ARG A 167 18.30 8.16 7.91
C ARG A 167 17.61 9.10 8.89
N GLN A 168 17.77 10.40 8.72
CA GLN A 168 17.11 11.38 9.61
C GLN A 168 15.58 11.22 9.61
N VAL A 169 15.00 10.93 8.44
CA VAL A 169 13.55 10.66 8.33
C VAL A 169 13.19 9.36 9.05
N LEU A 170 13.97 8.29 8.88
CA LEU A 170 13.76 7.01 9.56
C LEU A 170 13.90 7.14 11.08
N GLU A 171 14.91 7.86 11.58
CA GLU A 171 15.10 8.15 13.00
C GLU A 171 13.91 8.91 13.59
N ARG A 172 13.44 9.96 12.88
CA ARG A 172 12.20 10.68 13.26
C ARG A 172 10.99 9.77 13.29
N TRP A 173 10.91 8.81 12.37
CA TRP A 173 9.82 7.84 12.34
C TRP A 173 9.86 6.90 13.54
N MET A 174 11.05 6.39 13.90
CA MET A 174 11.23 5.48 15.05
C MET A 174 10.92 6.15 16.40
N ALA A 175 11.05 7.46 16.50
CA ALA A 175 10.64 8.22 17.69
C ALA A 175 9.13 8.12 17.99
N TRP A 176 8.31 7.75 17.01
CA TRP A 176 6.87 7.51 17.20
C TRP A 176 6.52 6.06 17.55
N GLU A 177 7.53 5.20 17.74
CA GLU A 177 7.36 3.77 18.03
C GLU A 177 6.38 3.08 17.07
N PRO A 178 6.70 3.09 15.75
CA PRO A 178 5.81 2.56 14.73
C PRO A 178 5.76 1.03 14.75
N ASP A 179 4.89 0.47 13.89
CA ASP A 179 4.68 -0.96 13.77
C ASP A 179 5.94 -1.76 13.41
N GLN A 180 5.92 -3.08 13.64
CA GLN A 180 7.06 -3.96 13.35
C GLN A 180 7.57 -3.84 11.90
N GLN A 181 6.67 -3.54 10.95
CA GLN A 181 7.04 -3.37 9.54
C GLN A 181 7.95 -2.17 9.33
N ALA A 182 7.71 -1.05 10.02
CA ALA A 182 8.56 0.13 9.95
C ALA A 182 10.00 -0.17 10.37
N TRP A 183 10.19 -0.83 11.51
CA TRP A 183 11.51 -1.23 11.99
C TRP A 183 12.23 -2.15 11.00
N GLN A 184 11.52 -3.11 10.42
CA GLN A 184 12.07 -3.98 9.38
C GLN A 184 12.51 -3.19 8.14
N THR A 185 11.75 -2.16 7.74
CA THR A 185 12.14 -1.33 6.59
C THR A 185 13.44 -0.57 6.86
N TYR A 186 13.65 -0.10 8.09
CA TYR A 186 14.90 0.59 8.47
C TYR A 186 16.09 -0.37 8.56
N ILE A 187 15.91 -1.54 9.15
CA ILE A 187 16.94 -2.59 9.17
C ILE A 187 17.34 -2.98 7.75
N ASN A 188 16.36 -3.20 6.88
CA ASN A 188 16.60 -3.52 5.47
C ASN A 188 17.29 -2.37 4.73
N PHE A 189 17.02 -1.12 5.10
CA PHE A 189 17.71 0.05 4.56
C PHE A 189 19.19 0.04 4.92
N GLU A 190 19.56 -0.10 6.20
CA GLU A 190 20.98 -0.14 6.60
C GLU A 190 21.71 -1.36 6.01
N LEU A 191 21.03 -2.51 5.90
CA LEU A 191 21.56 -3.70 5.24
C LEU A 191 21.86 -3.48 3.75
N ARG A 192 21.06 -2.68 3.02
CA ARG A 192 21.33 -2.35 1.61
C ARG A 192 22.63 -1.57 1.43
N TYR A 193 22.95 -0.71 2.40
CA TYR A 193 24.18 0.10 2.39
C TYR A 193 25.38 -0.58 3.06
N GLY A 194 25.20 -1.79 3.62
CA GLY A 194 26.27 -2.56 4.26
C GLY A 194 26.63 -2.10 5.68
N GLU A 195 25.82 -1.24 6.30
CA GLU A 195 26.06 -0.69 7.63
C GLU A 195 25.52 -1.64 8.72
N ILE A 196 26.23 -2.75 8.95
CA ILE A 196 25.80 -3.82 9.85
C ILE A 196 25.74 -3.33 11.31
N ASP A 197 26.68 -2.51 11.74
CA ASP A 197 26.75 -2.03 13.13
C ASP A 197 25.56 -1.12 13.45
N ARG A 198 25.16 -0.23 12.53
CA ARG A 198 23.95 0.58 12.69
C ARG A 198 22.69 -0.28 12.66
N ALA A 199 22.62 -1.25 11.76
CA ALA A 199 21.50 -2.19 11.74
C ALA A 199 21.35 -2.92 13.09
N ARG A 200 22.47 -3.23 13.78
CA ARG A 200 22.46 -3.80 15.14
C ARG A 200 21.89 -2.82 16.17
N GLU A 201 22.29 -1.55 16.13
CA GLU A 201 21.72 -0.52 17.02
C GLU A 201 20.20 -0.38 16.81
N VAL A 202 19.74 -0.40 15.55
CA VAL A 202 18.31 -0.36 15.22
C VAL A 202 17.59 -1.59 15.76
N TRP A 203 18.18 -2.78 15.64
CA TRP A 203 17.63 -4.01 16.24
C TRP A 203 17.51 -3.93 17.76
N GLN A 204 18.54 -3.41 18.45
CA GLN A 204 18.51 -3.25 19.90
C GLN A 204 17.41 -2.27 20.33
N ASN A 205 17.24 -1.17 19.59
CA ASN A 205 16.14 -0.24 19.83
C ASN A 205 14.78 -0.87 19.54
N PHE A 206 14.68 -1.67 18.47
CA PHE A 206 13.46 -2.40 18.13
C PHE A 206 13.04 -3.37 19.25
N LEU A 207 14.01 -4.10 19.82
CA LEU A 207 13.77 -5.00 20.95
C LEU A 207 13.39 -4.26 22.24
N LYS A 208 13.90 -3.05 22.48
CA LYS A 208 13.48 -2.25 23.65
C LYS A 208 12.02 -1.82 23.57
N VAL A 209 11.55 -1.45 22.37
CA VAL A 209 10.17 -0.99 22.15
C VAL A 209 9.20 -2.17 22.06
N HIS A 210 9.58 -3.24 21.37
CA HIS A 210 8.74 -4.42 21.13
C HIS A 210 9.26 -5.66 21.88
N SER A 211 9.60 -5.49 23.15
CA SER A 211 10.28 -6.52 23.95
C SER A 211 9.45 -7.77 24.24
N HIS A 212 8.13 -7.70 24.06
CA HIS A 212 7.17 -8.72 24.46
C HIS A 212 7.00 -9.87 23.45
N ASP A 213 7.59 -9.79 22.25
CA ASP A 213 7.42 -10.79 21.19
C ASP A 213 8.67 -11.68 21.06
N PRO A 214 8.61 -12.97 21.46
CA PRO A 214 9.73 -13.90 21.33
C PRO A 214 10.18 -14.12 19.88
N GLN A 215 9.30 -13.91 18.88
CA GLN A 215 9.69 -14.00 17.47
C GLN A 215 10.68 -12.91 17.06
N LEU A 216 10.62 -11.74 17.68
CA LEU A 216 11.54 -10.64 17.41
C LEU A 216 12.96 -10.98 17.86
N TRP A 217 13.11 -11.60 19.03
CA TRP A 217 14.39 -12.10 19.52
C TRP A 217 14.98 -13.19 18.63
N ILE A 218 14.16 -14.13 18.16
CA ILE A 218 14.60 -15.16 17.20
C ILE A 218 15.08 -14.51 15.88
N ARG A 219 14.38 -13.48 15.39
CA ARG A 219 14.79 -12.76 14.17
C ARG A 219 16.10 -12.00 14.39
N TYR A 220 16.28 -11.34 15.53
CA TYR A 220 17.52 -10.65 15.87
C TYR A 220 18.69 -11.62 15.97
N ALA A 221 18.51 -12.75 16.64
CA ALA A 221 19.56 -13.76 16.76
C ALA A 221 19.93 -14.40 15.40
N ARG A 222 18.95 -14.62 14.51
CA ARG A 222 19.20 -15.03 13.12
C ARG A 222 19.94 -13.97 12.30
N PHE A 223 19.70 -12.69 12.57
CA PHE A 223 20.44 -11.59 11.95
C PHE A 223 21.91 -11.61 12.41
N GLU A 224 22.17 -11.74 13.72
CA GLU A 224 23.54 -11.87 14.26
C GLU A 224 24.20 -13.18 13.79
N GLU A 225 23.48 -14.26 13.56
CA GLU A 225 24.04 -15.50 13.01
C GLU A 225 24.57 -15.32 11.58
N LYS A 226 23.89 -14.49 10.77
CA LYS A 226 24.26 -14.22 9.38
C LYS A 226 25.37 -13.19 9.24
N HIS A 227 25.34 -12.14 10.06
CA HIS A 227 26.18 -10.95 9.89
C HIS A 227 27.16 -10.70 11.04
N GLY A 228 26.94 -11.35 12.18
CA GLY A 228 27.76 -11.22 13.38
C GLY A 228 28.57 -12.47 13.69
N ASN A 229 29.35 -12.37 14.77
CA ASN A 229 30.06 -13.51 15.33
C ASN A 229 29.07 -14.43 16.04
N ALA A 230 29.37 -15.73 16.06
CA ALA A 230 28.56 -16.72 16.80
C ALA A 230 28.36 -16.31 18.28
N GLN A 231 29.31 -15.59 18.86
CA GLN A 231 29.20 -15.08 20.22
C GLN A 231 28.12 -14.00 20.38
N ASN A 232 27.95 -13.10 19.41
CA ASN A 232 26.90 -12.08 19.50
C ASN A 232 25.51 -12.71 19.42
N ALA A 233 25.35 -13.71 18.54
CA ALA A 233 24.11 -14.47 18.44
C ALA A 233 23.78 -15.20 19.76
N ARG A 234 24.79 -15.78 20.44
CA ARG A 234 24.62 -16.35 21.79
C ARG A 234 24.19 -15.31 22.80
N ASN A 235 24.91 -14.19 22.87
CA ASN A 235 24.57 -13.12 23.81
C ASN A 235 23.14 -12.62 23.59
N ALA A 236 22.66 -12.56 22.33
CA ALA A 236 21.28 -12.21 22.02
C ALA A 236 20.26 -13.24 22.54
N TYR A 237 20.55 -14.54 22.42
CA TYR A 237 19.71 -15.59 23.00
C TYR A 237 19.75 -15.57 24.53
N GLU A 238 20.92 -15.40 25.15
CA GLU A 238 21.07 -15.29 26.60
C GLU A 238 20.29 -14.08 27.15
N GLN A 239 20.40 -12.91 26.50
CA GLN A 239 19.59 -11.73 26.84
C GLN A 239 18.09 -11.97 26.70
N ALA A 240 17.67 -12.73 25.68
CA ALA A 240 16.26 -13.10 25.52
C ALA A 240 15.81 -14.01 26.67
N MET A 241 16.63 -14.98 27.08
CA MET A 241 16.33 -15.87 28.21
C MET A 241 16.22 -15.09 29.53
N ASP A 242 17.15 -14.16 29.78
CA ASP A 242 17.14 -13.30 30.96
C ASP A 242 15.94 -12.35 31.01
N TYR A 243 15.38 -11.98 29.85
CA TYR A 243 14.22 -11.10 29.77
C TYR A 243 12.90 -11.85 30.03
N PHE A 244 12.72 -13.03 29.42
CA PHE A 244 11.45 -13.74 29.49
C PHE A 244 11.28 -14.60 30.75
N GLN A 245 12.37 -15.08 31.37
CA GLN A 245 12.43 -15.90 32.61
C GLN A 245 11.23 -16.84 32.88
N ASP A 246 10.09 -16.29 33.31
CA ASP A 246 8.87 -17.02 33.69
C ASP A 246 7.86 -17.23 32.52
N ASP A 247 7.84 -16.41 31.47
CA ASP A 247 6.93 -16.51 30.30
C ASP A 247 7.69 -16.93 29.03
N MET A 248 8.38 -18.07 29.15
CA MET A 248 9.26 -18.58 28.10
C MET A 248 8.46 -19.25 26.99
N ASP A 249 8.65 -18.77 25.76
CA ASP A 249 8.10 -19.42 24.57
C ASP A 249 8.97 -20.60 24.10
N GLU A 250 8.32 -21.73 23.83
CA GLU A 250 8.95 -22.96 23.33
C GLU A 250 9.81 -22.70 22.08
N LYS A 251 9.36 -21.79 21.21
CA LYS A 251 9.99 -21.47 19.93
C LYS A 251 11.35 -20.81 20.11
N LEU A 252 11.52 -20.01 21.16
CA LEU A 252 12.79 -19.35 21.46
C LEU A 252 13.84 -20.38 21.89
N LEU A 253 13.46 -21.30 22.77
CA LEU A 253 14.33 -22.36 23.27
C LEU A 253 14.70 -23.36 22.17
N ILE A 254 13.75 -23.75 21.32
CA ILE A 254 14.00 -24.59 20.14
C ILE A 254 14.95 -23.87 19.17
N ALA A 255 14.75 -22.58 18.91
CA ALA A 255 15.63 -21.82 18.03
C ALA A 255 17.06 -21.70 18.57
N PHE A 256 17.21 -21.55 19.89
CA PHE A 256 18.51 -21.50 20.54
C PHE A 256 19.23 -22.86 20.52
N ALA A 257 18.52 -23.94 20.81
CA ALA A 257 19.08 -25.29 20.72
C ALA A 257 19.51 -25.64 19.28
N GLN A 258 18.66 -25.34 18.29
CA GLN A 258 19.01 -25.50 16.86
C GLN A 258 20.20 -24.63 16.44
N PHE A 259 20.40 -23.47 17.05
CA PHE A 259 21.56 -22.63 16.80
C PHE A 259 22.85 -23.29 17.32
N GLU A 260 22.85 -23.82 18.55
CA GLU A 260 24.01 -24.54 19.10
C GLU A 260 24.30 -25.84 18.34
N GLU A 261 23.26 -26.53 17.84
CA GLU A 261 23.40 -27.66 16.90
C GLU A 261 24.15 -27.27 15.63
N ARG A 262 23.79 -26.15 15.00
CA ARG A 262 24.49 -25.63 13.80
C ARG A 262 25.95 -25.28 14.09
N LYS A 263 26.27 -24.90 15.33
CA LYS A 263 27.64 -24.62 15.79
C LYS A 263 28.39 -25.85 16.32
N LYS A 264 27.77 -27.04 16.28
CA LYS A 264 28.32 -28.34 16.74
C LYS A 264 28.57 -28.45 18.25
N GLU A 265 27.91 -27.62 19.05
CA GLU A 265 28.00 -27.63 20.52
C GLU A 265 26.87 -28.48 21.11
N HIS A 266 26.89 -29.78 20.78
CA HIS A 266 25.81 -30.72 21.11
C HIS A 266 25.50 -30.84 22.61
N GLU A 267 26.52 -30.70 23.47
CA GLU A 267 26.34 -30.78 24.91
C GLU A 267 25.55 -29.59 25.46
N ARG A 268 25.80 -28.38 24.93
CA ARG A 268 25.01 -27.18 25.28
C ARG A 268 23.58 -27.30 24.77
N ALA A 269 23.38 -27.78 23.55
CA ALA A 269 22.05 -28.02 23.01
C ALA A 269 21.25 -28.99 23.91
N ARG A 270 21.86 -30.06 24.42
CA ARG A 270 21.22 -30.98 25.39
C ARG A 270 20.81 -30.27 26.68
N ILE A 271 21.70 -29.44 27.24
CA ILE A 271 21.40 -28.68 28.47
C ILE A 271 20.20 -27.75 28.23
N ILE A 272 20.16 -27.05 27.09
CA ILE A 272 19.05 -26.14 26.74
C ILE A 272 17.74 -26.91 26.56
N TYR A 273 17.74 -28.05 25.87
CA TYR A 273 16.53 -28.88 25.73
C TYR A 273 16.04 -29.42 27.07
N LYS A 274 16.95 -29.88 27.94
CA LYS A 274 16.59 -30.33 29.28
C LYS A 274 15.99 -29.20 30.11
N TYR A 275 16.62 -28.03 30.09
CA TYR A 275 16.12 -26.82 30.74
C TYR A 275 14.71 -26.46 30.24
N ALA A 276 14.48 -26.53 28.93
CA ALA A 276 13.19 -26.30 28.32
C ALA A 276 12.13 -27.29 28.81
N LEU A 277 12.44 -28.58 28.91
CA LEU A 277 11.51 -29.61 29.41
C LEU A 277 11.16 -29.43 30.90
N ASP A 278 12.11 -28.92 31.70
CA ASP A 278 11.92 -28.72 33.14
C ASP A 278 11.09 -27.45 33.47
N HIS A 279 11.13 -26.41 32.62
CA HIS A 279 10.51 -25.10 32.89
C HIS A 279 9.24 -24.82 32.05
N LEU A 280 8.98 -25.58 30.97
CA LEU A 280 7.78 -25.39 30.14
C LEU A 280 6.56 -26.19 30.68
N PRO A 281 5.33 -25.64 30.57
CA PRO A 281 4.11 -26.39 30.84
C PRO A 281 3.97 -27.63 29.94
N ALA A 282 3.39 -28.70 30.47
CA ALA A 282 3.30 -30.02 29.82
C ALA A 282 2.60 -30.04 28.44
N GLU A 283 1.83 -28.99 28.09
CA GLU A 283 1.19 -28.86 26.78
C GLU A 283 2.18 -28.43 25.68
N LYS A 284 3.19 -27.63 26.02
CA LYS A 284 4.22 -27.08 25.10
C LYS A 284 5.47 -27.97 25.00
N THR A 285 5.63 -28.96 25.89
CA THR A 285 6.81 -29.84 25.91
C THR A 285 6.85 -30.86 24.78
N ALA A 286 5.71 -31.14 24.13
CA ALA A 286 5.64 -32.13 23.05
C ALA A 286 6.49 -31.74 21.82
N GLU A 287 6.50 -30.45 21.45
CA GLU A 287 7.28 -29.97 20.29
C GLU A 287 8.78 -29.93 20.61
N VAL A 288 9.13 -29.48 21.82
CA VAL A 288 10.51 -29.51 22.34
C VAL A 288 11.06 -30.93 22.40
N TYR A 289 10.27 -31.89 22.89
CA TYR A 289 10.66 -33.30 22.98
C TYR A 289 10.89 -33.94 21.61
N LYS A 290 10.09 -33.58 20.61
CA LYS A 290 10.29 -34.01 19.22
C LYS A 290 11.64 -33.52 18.67
N HIS A 291 11.99 -32.27 18.94
CA HIS A 291 13.28 -31.70 18.55
C HIS A 291 14.45 -32.29 19.33
N TYR A 292 14.31 -32.53 20.63
CA TYR A 292 15.30 -33.23 21.45
C TYR A 292 15.58 -34.66 20.95
N MET A 293 14.53 -35.41 20.62
CA MET A 293 14.67 -36.75 20.05
C MET A 293 15.31 -36.75 18.66
N ALA A 294 15.05 -35.72 17.86
CA ALA A 294 15.73 -35.54 16.58
C ALA A 294 17.23 -35.23 16.79
N HIS A 295 17.56 -34.42 17.80
CA HIS A 295 18.93 -34.10 18.17
C HIS A 295 19.71 -35.35 18.64
N GLU A 296 19.13 -36.17 19.53
CA GLU A 296 19.77 -37.41 20.00
C GLU A 296 19.99 -38.43 18.89
N ARG A 297 19.19 -38.40 17.81
CA ARG A 297 19.39 -39.25 16.63
C ARG A 297 20.49 -38.75 15.68
N MET A 298 20.89 -37.48 15.78
CA MET A 298 21.91 -36.87 14.91
C MET A 298 23.33 -36.93 15.49
N ILE A 299 23.47 -37.32 16.76
CA ILE A 299 24.75 -37.58 17.46
C ILE A 299 25.08 -39.06 17.37
#